data_AF-A0A316ZEN7-F1
#
_entry.id   AF-A0A316ZEN7-F1
#
_cell.length_a   1.000
_cell.length_b   1.000
_cell.length_c   1.000
_cell.angle_alpha   90.00
_cell.angle_beta   90.00
_cell.angle_gamma   90.00
#
_symmetry.space_group_name_H-M   'P 1'
#
loop_
_entity.id
_entity.type
_entity.pdbx_description
1 polymer ?
#
loop_
_entity_poly.entity_id
_entity_poly.type
_entity_poly.pdbx_seq_one_letter_code
_entity_poly.pdbx_strand_id
1 'polypeptide(L)'
;MPEPARRSASPRRHRSRSPSRSAAAHDSDDASTSEERRQRRARRRARREAREARHAAEKEERRARRRRDAAAAAEQPSRLPDARGFGANLFAAERAERARHEEREWAAKLGDLLEEDEWGCGLGAGEEYVPHRWGGMRAMEEEDYAEHMRRGMHRRKAGPAPNTGSAAGTSSSAHTSAGGSAKPSRPVRGPAPAPRSTGPSAQELALASAHEAYSARWTALLDASKSGALRHADIAWPVPPTGLGPPDLSIAALRTFLVSPLPAPHPEPAERLRTALRRFHPDRFFSAAFWKRVEDEAEKKRIEEDVLRVAQGLSQLVAERRDP
;
A
#
# COMPACT_ATOMS: atom_id res chain seq x y z
N MET A 1 29.38 4.63 -41.61
CA MET A 1 29.59 3.30 -41.00
C MET A 1 30.77 3.40 -40.04
N PRO A 2 30.57 3.66 -38.73
CA PRO A 2 31.66 3.62 -37.77
C PRO A 2 31.79 2.23 -37.11
N GLU A 3 33.03 1.83 -36.86
CA GLU A 3 33.51 0.54 -36.38
C GLU A 3 32.99 0.10 -35.00
N PRO A 4 32.85 -1.22 -34.75
CA PRO A 4 32.65 -1.76 -33.40
C PRO A 4 33.98 -1.92 -32.65
N ALA A 5 34.13 -1.16 -31.57
CA ALA A 5 35.22 -1.28 -30.61
C ALA A 5 35.21 -2.63 -29.88
N ARG A 6 36.35 -3.32 -29.96
CA ARG A 6 36.65 -4.61 -29.33
C ARG A 6 36.70 -4.45 -27.80
N ARG A 7 35.85 -5.18 -27.07
CA ARG A 7 35.91 -5.28 -25.60
C ARG A 7 36.79 -6.45 -25.18
N SER A 8 37.83 -6.11 -24.42
CA SER A 8 38.83 -7.00 -23.85
C SER A 8 38.24 -7.94 -22.79
N ALA A 9 38.45 -9.24 -22.96
CA ALA A 9 38.09 -10.28 -22.01
C ALA A 9 39.04 -10.27 -20.79
N SER A 10 38.48 -10.28 -19.59
CA SER A 10 39.23 -10.42 -18.34
C SER A 10 39.46 -11.90 -17.98
N PRO A 11 40.62 -12.27 -17.42
CA PRO A 11 40.99 -13.66 -17.18
C PRO A 11 40.30 -14.23 -15.92
N ARG A 12 39.62 -15.37 -16.10
CA ARG A 12 39.11 -16.24 -15.03
C ARG A 12 40.27 -16.79 -14.21
N ARG A 13 40.41 -16.33 -12.96
CA ARG A 13 41.30 -16.95 -11.97
C ARG A 13 40.66 -18.23 -11.43
N HIS A 14 41.16 -19.39 -11.87
CA HIS A 14 40.89 -20.68 -11.27
C HIS A 14 41.52 -20.73 -9.86
N ARG A 15 40.70 -20.76 -8.82
CA ARG A 15 41.13 -21.11 -7.47
C ARG A 15 41.15 -22.63 -7.36
N SER A 16 42.35 -23.20 -7.36
CA SER A 16 42.65 -24.57 -6.96
C SER A 16 42.23 -24.76 -5.50
N ARG A 17 41.25 -25.64 -5.28
CA ARG A 17 40.89 -26.15 -3.96
C ARG A 17 41.75 -27.38 -3.69
N SER A 18 42.64 -27.27 -2.71
CA SER A 18 43.43 -28.39 -2.19
C SER A 18 42.52 -29.46 -1.59
N PRO A 19 42.75 -30.76 -1.85
CA PRO A 19 42.07 -31.85 -1.16
C PRO A 19 42.78 -32.10 0.19
N SER A 20 42.25 -31.55 1.29
CA SER A 20 42.72 -31.90 2.62
C SER A 20 42.11 -33.23 3.04
N ARG A 21 42.97 -34.24 3.06
CA ARG A 21 42.90 -35.49 3.82
C ARG A 21 42.28 -35.28 5.21
N SER A 22 41.20 -36.01 5.51
CA SER A 22 40.99 -36.71 6.79
C SER A 22 39.68 -37.51 6.72
N ALA A 23 39.74 -38.65 6.04
CA ALA A 23 38.65 -39.63 6.01
C ALA A 23 39.17 -40.90 6.70
N ALA A 24 39.04 -40.94 8.03
CA ALA A 24 39.05 -42.17 8.84
C ALA A 24 38.80 -41.77 10.29
N ALA A 25 37.91 -42.51 10.96
CA ALA A 25 37.50 -42.37 12.36
C ALA A 25 36.45 -41.28 12.68
N HIS A 26 35.19 -41.51 12.28
CA HIS A 26 34.02 -40.99 13.01
C HIS A 26 32.70 -41.73 12.70
N ASP A 27 32.73 -43.07 12.57
CA ASP A 27 31.53 -43.86 12.19
C ASP A 27 30.73 -44.43 13.38
N SER A 28 31.08 -44.12 14.64
CA SER A 28 30.43 -44.72 15.82
C SER A 28 29.41 -43.83 16.54
N ASP A 29 29.29 -42.54 16.18
CA ASP A 29 28.31 -41.62 16.81
C ASP A 29 27.02 -41.40 15.98
N ASP A 30 26.95 -41.95 14.75
CA ASP A 30 25.85 -41.63 13.81
C ASP A 30 24.55 -42.42 14.07
N ALA A 31 24.59 -43.50 14.86
CA ALA A 31 23.39 -44.25 15.22
C ALA A 31 22.51 -43.51 16.25
N SER A 32 23.14 -42.87 17.25
CA SER A 32 22.45 -42.06 18.27
C SER A 32 21.80 -40.82 17.65
N THR A 33 22.47 -40.20 16.66
CA THR A 33 21.92 -39.03 15.95
C THR A 33 20.73 -39.39 15.04
N SER A 34 20.66 -40.61 14.52
CA SER A 34 19.55 -41.07 13.67
C SER A 34 18.23 -41.20 14.44
N GLU A 35 18.26 -41.82 15.62
CA GLU A 35 17.08 -41.96 16.46
C GLU A 35 16.63 -40.61 17.02
N GLU A 36 17.56 -39.77 17.50
CA GLU A 36 17.24 -38.43 17.98
C GLU A 36 16.62 -37.56 16.88
N ARG A 37 17.12 -37.66 15.63
CA ARG A 37 16.52 -36.98 14.47
C ARG A 37 15.10 -37.48 14.18
N ARG A 38 14.83 -38.78 14.29
CA ARG A 38 13.47 -39.35 14.14
C ARG A 38 12.55 -38.83 15.24
N GLN A 39 12.98 -38.85 16.50
CA GLN A 39 12.22 -38.32 17.63
C GLN A 39 11.93 -36.81 17.46
N ARG A 40 12.92 -36.03 17.02
CA ARG A 40 12.74 -34.59 16.76
C ARG A 40 11.76 -34.31 15.63
N ARG A 41 11.78 -35.11 14.55
CA ARG A 41 10.78 -35.03 13.47
C ARG A 41 9.39 -35.40 13.95
N ALA A 42 9.25 -36.48 14.72
CA ALA A 42 7.99 -36.89 15.32
C ALA A 42 7.40 -35.79 16.24
N ARG A 43 8.22 -35.18 17.11
CA ARG A 43 7.80 -34.07 17.96
C ARG A 43 7.33 -32.85 17.16
N ARG A 44 8.03 -32.52 16.06
CA ARG A 44 7.62 -31.41 15.17
C ARG A 44 6.29 -31.70 14.48
N ARG A 45 6.10 -32.92 13.99
CA ARG A 45 4.84 -33.35 13.37
C ARG A 45 3.69 -33.30 14.37
N ALA A 46 3.86 -33.87 15.56
CA ALA A 46 2.85 -33.82 16.62
C ALA A 46 2.48 -32.38 17.02
N ARG A 47 3.47 -31.47 17.10
CA ARG A 47 3.20 -30.04 17.36
C ARG A 47 2.41 -29.36 16.24
N ARG A 48 2.67 -29.71 14.98
CA ARG A 48 1.92 -29.19 13.83
C ARG A 48 0.47 -29.70 13.85
N GLU A 49 0.29 -31.00 14.02
CA GLU A 49 -1.03 -31.64 14.12
C GLU A 49 -1.85 -31.06 15.30
N ALA A 50 -1.21 -30.82 16.46
CA ALA A 50 -1.88 -30.18 17.59
C ALA A 50 -2.32 -28.73 17.31
N ARG A 51 -1.54 -27.96 16.52
CA ARG A 51 -1.92 -26.59 16.11
C ARG A 51 -3.08 -26.62 15.11
N GLU A 52 -3.03 -27.52 14.13
CA GLU A 52 -4.10 -27.71 13.16
C GLU A 52 -5.40 -28.16 13.83
N ALA A 53 -5.33 -29.06 14.81
CA ALA A 53 -6.48 -29.49 15.62
C ALA A 53 -7.10 -28.34 16.43
N ARG A 54 -6.28 -27.48 17.06
CA ARG A 54 -6.77 -26.29 17.79
C ARG A 54 -7.49 -25.32 16.87
N HIS A 55 -6.92 -25.02 15.70
CA HIS A 55 -7.55 -24.14 14.72
C HIS A 55 -8.85 -24.73 14.14
N ALA A 56 -8.92 -26.05 13.97
CA ALA A 56 -10.15 -26.73 13.56
C ALA A 56 -11.24 -26.62 14.64
N ALA A 57 -10.90 -26.85 15.91
CA ALA A 57 -11.82 -26.70 17.04
C ALA A 57 -12.34 -25.26 17.19
N GLU A 58 -11.47 -24.25 17.09
CA GLU A 58 -11.86 -22.84 17.13
C GLU A 58 -12.81 -22.46 15.99
N LYS A 59 -12.57 -22.98 14.78
CA LYS A 59 -13.45 -22.78 13.62
C LYS A 59 -14.82 -23.43 13.83
N GLU A 60 -14.86 -24.60 14.46
CA GLU A 60 -16.11 -25.27 14.80
C GLU A 60 -16.89 -24.53 15.90
N GLU A 61 -16.21 -24.05 16.94
CA GLU A 61 -16.81 -23.21 17.98
C GLU A 61 -17.40 -21.92 17.40
N ARG A 62 -16.68 -21.25 16.48
CA ARG A 62 -17.19 -20.07 15.78
C ARG A 62 -18.44 -20.37 14.94
N ARG A 63 -18.51 -21.55 14.32
CA ARG A 63 -19.72 -22.02 13.59
C ARG A 63 -20.87 -22.31 14.56
N ALA A 64 -20.61 -22.94 15.70
CA ALA A 64 -21.60 -23.20 16.72
C ALA A 64 -22.18 -21.90 17.30
N ARG A 65 -21.33 -20.89 17.56
CA ARG A 65 -21.76 -19.56 18.01
C ARG A 65 -22.69 -18.89 16.98
N ARG A 66 -22.30 -18.88 15.70
CA ARG A 66 -23.16 -18.35 14.62
C ARG A 66 -24.52 -19.06 14.54
N ARG A 67 -24.57 -20.38 14.77
CA ARG A 67 -25.82 -21.13 14.80
C ARG A 67 -26.70 -20.73 16.00
N ARG A 68 -26.10 -20.52 17.18
CA ARG A 68 -26.81 -20.03 18.37
C ARG A 68 -27.35 -18.62 18.15
N ASP A 69 -26.53 -17.72 17.62
CA ASP A 69 -26.94 -16.33 17.33
C ASP A 69 -28.07 -16.29 16.29
N ALA A 70 -28.02 -17.14 15.26
CA ALA A 70 -29.08 -17.26 14.27
C ALA A 70 -30.38 -17.85 14.85
N ALA A 71 -30.29 -18.85 15.73
CA ALA A 71 -31.45 -19.40 16.43
C ALA A 71 -32.09 -18.36 17.37
N ALA A 72 -31.26 -17.62 18.13
CA ALA A 72 -31.74 -16.54 19.00
C ALA A 72 -32.41 -15.42 18.20
N ALA A 73 -31.89 -15.09 17.01
CA ALA A 73 -32.54 -14.12 16.11
C ALA A 73 -33.88 -14.61 15.57
N ALA A 74 -34.04 -15.93 15.34
CA ALA A 74 -35.30 -16.52 14.91
C ALA A 74 -36.35 -16.60 16.05
N GLU A 75 -35.91 -16.77 17.29
CA GLU A 75 -36.78 -16.80 18.47
C GLU A 75 -37.22 -15.40 18.94
N GLN A 76 -36.61 -14.32 18.48
CA GLN A 76 -37.15 -12.98 18.77
C GLN A 76 -38.46 -12.82 18.01
N PRO A 77 -39.63 -12.87 18.70
CA PRO A 77 -40.90 -12.65 18.03
C PRO A 77 -40.82 -11.28 17.39
N SER A 78 -41.17 -11.19 16.11
CA SER A 78 -41.26 -9.95 15.36
C SER A 78 -42.25 -9.03 16.08
N ARG A 79 -41.76 -8.28 17.07
CA ARG A 79 -42.41 -7.08 17.56
C ARG A 79 -42.27 -6.08 16.43
N LEU A 80 -43.15 -6.23 15.44
CA LEU A 80 -43.42 -5.22 14.44
C LEU A 80 -43.66 -3.94 15.25
N PRO A 81 -42.76 -2.95 15.18
CA PRO A 81 -43.02 -1.68 15.82
C PRO A 81 -44.23 -1.10 15.09
N ASP A 82 -45.33 -0.97 15.82
CA ASP A 82 -46.56 -0.41 15.32
C ASP A 82 -46.23 0.96 14.70
N ALA A 83 -46.47 1.06 13.40
CA ALA A 83 -45.90 2.08 12.54
C ALA A 83 -46.56 3.44 12.84
N ARG A 84 -46.01 4.17 13.81
CA ARG A 84 -46.23 5.61 13.96
C ARG A 84 -44.91 6.37 14.07
N GLY A 85 -44.27 6.57 12.91
CA GLY A 85 -43.86 7.91 12.47
C GLY A 85 -42.49 8.49 12.87
N PHE A 86 -41.67 7.88 13.73
CA PHE A 86 -40.47 8.59 14.24
C PHE A 86 -39.07 7.96 13.99
N GLY A 87 -38.96 6.79 13.36
CA GLY A 87 -37.72 5.98 13.45
C GLY A 87 -36.76 5.95 12.24
N ALA A 88 -37.10 6.51 11.08
CA ALA A 88 -36.31 6.27 9.86
C ALA A 88 -34.90 6.90 9.88
N ASN A 89 -34.70 7.98 10.65
CA ASN A 89 -33.40 8.67 10.72
C ASN A 89 -32.39 7.99 11.65
N LEU A 90 -32.84 7.22 12.64
CA LEU A 90 -31.94 6.63 13.64
C LEU A 90 -31.12 5.48 13.07
N PHE A 91 -31.75 4.61 12.26
CA PHE A 91 -31.06 3.48 11.62
C PHE A 91 -30.09 3.90 10.51
N ALA A 92 -30.30 5.07 9.89
CA ALA A 92 -29.36 5.62 8.92
C ALA A 92 -28.10 6.16 9.63
N ALA A 93 -28.28 6.84 10.77
CA ALA A 93 -27.18 7.31 11.61
C ALA A 93 -26.36 6.15 12.19
N GLU A 94 -27.01 5.11 12.68
CA GLU A 94 -26.35 3.92 13.24
C GLU A 94 -25.54 3.16 12.18
N ARG A 95 -26.05 3.05 10.94
CA ARG A 95 -25.29 2.49 9.81
C ARG A 95 -24.06 3.35 9.45
N ALA A 96 -24.19 4.68 9.49
CA ALA A 96 -23.08 5.58 9.21
C ALA A 96 -21.99 5.50 10.29
N GLU A 97 -22.37 5.37 11.58
CA GLU A 97 -21.41 5.15 12.66
C GLU A 97 -20.69 3.81 12.56
N ARG A 98 -21.42 2.74 12.21
CA ARG A 98 -20.82 1.41 12.02
C ARG A 98 -19.80 1.41 10.88
N ALA A 99 -20.10 2.08 9.77
CA ALA A 99 -19.17 2.24 8.65
C ALA A 99 -17.89 3.01 9.07
N ARG A 100 -18.03 4.08 9.87
CA ARG A 100 -16.88 4.83 10.40
C ARG A 100 -16.04 3.99 11.38
N HIS A 101 -16.69 3.15 12.19
CA HIS A 101 -15.99 2.25 13.12
C HIS A 101 -15.21 1.17 12.36
N GLU A 102 -15.82 0.56 11.35
CA GLU A 102 -15.14 -0.41 10.48
C GLU A 102 -13.97 0.22 9.73
N GLU A 103 -14.11 1.47 9.27
CA GLU A 103 -13.03 2.24 8.64
C GLU A 103 -11.88 2.53 9.62
N ARG A 104 -12.18 2.87 10.89
CA ARG A 104 -11.17 3.07 11.94
C ARG A 104 -10.46 1.78 12.32
N GLU A 105 -11.17 0.66 12.46
CA GLU A 105 -10.54 -0.65 12.72
C GLU A 105 -9.65 -1.09 11.55
N TRP A 106 -10.08 -0.81 10.32
CA TRP A 106 -9.27 -1.05 9.13
C TRP A 106 -8.03 -0.15 9.10
N ALA A 107 -8.17 1.13 9.43
CA ALA A 107 -7.06 2.06 9.53
C ALA A 107 -6.06 1.65 10.62
N ALA A 108 -6.53 1.16 11.78
CA ALA A 108 -5.69 0.66 12.86
C ALA A 108 -4.93 -0.61 12.48
N LYS A 109 -5.63 -1.63 11.94
CA LYS A 109 -4.99 -2.86 11.43
C LYS A 109 -3.98 -2.58 10.32
N LEU A 110 -4.21 -1.54 9.51
CA LEU A 110 -3.28 -1.10 8.47
C LEU A 110 -2.12 -0.26 9.01
N GLY A 111 -2.30 0.43 10.14
CA GLY A 111 -1.24 1.12 10.87
C GLY A 111 -0.20 0.12 11.37
N ASP A 112 -0.66 -0.95 12.02
CA ASP A 112 0.22 -2.03 12.50
C ASP A 112 0.97 -2.73 11.36
N LEU A 113 0.33 -2.92 10.19
CA LEU A 113 0.96 -3.48 8.99
C LEU A 113 1.95 -2.53 8.30
N LEU A 114 1.92 -1.23 8.59
CA LEU A 114 2.82 -0.22 8.02
C LEU A 114 3.95 0.16 8.98
N GLU A 115 3.80 -0.11 10.28
CA GLU A 115 4.88 0.07 11.26
C GLU A 115 5.91 -1.07 11.22
N GLU A 116 5.53 -2.26 10.72
CA GLU A 116 6.46 -3.40 10.59
C GLU A 116 7.23 -3.46 9.26
N ASP A 117 6.83 -2.70 8.23
CA ASP A 117 7.59 -2.59 6.98
C ASP A 117 8.20 -1.19 6.87
N GLU A 118 9.47 -1.08 7.31
CA GLU A 118 10.49 -0.37 6.54
C GLU A 118 10.35 -0.79 5.07
N TRP A 119 9.50 -0.11 4.31
CA TRP A 119 9.53 -0.17 2.85
C TRP A 119 10.84 0.51 2.43
N GLY A 120 11.92 -0.26 2.52
CA GLY A 120 13.24 -0.01 1.97
C GLY A 120 13.17 0.01 0.46
N CYS A 121 12.44 0.98 -0.11
CA CYS A 121 12.73 1.48 -1.43
C CYS A 121 14.01 2.32 -1.30
N GLY A 122 15.14 1.64 -1.15
CA GLY A 122 16.47 2.22 -1.37
C GLY A 122 16.61 2.57 -2.84
N LEU A 123 15.86 3.55 -3.30
CA LEU A 123 16.07 4.20 -4.59
C LEU A 123 17.15 5.25 -4.34
N GLY A 124 18.40 4.86 -4.62
CA GLY A 124 19.50 5.80 -4.71
C GLY A 124 19.14 6.86 -5.75
N ALA A 125 19.16 8.12 -5.35
CA ALA A 125 18.98 9.26 -6.24
C ALA A 125 20.05 9.20 -7.35
N GLY A 126 19.63 8.98 -8.60
CA GLY A 126 20.50 9.17 -9.76
C GLY A 126 20.38 8.18 -10.91
N GLU A 127 19.62 7.08 -10.79
CA GLU A 127 19.41 6.16 -11.93
C GLU A 127 18.13 6.52 -12.70
N GLU A 128 18.32 6.89 -13.96
CA GLU A 128 17.26 7.12 -14.96
C GLU A 128 16.28 5.94 -14.92
N TYR A 129 15.02 6.21 -14.61
CA TYR A 129 13.94 5.22 -14.58
C TYR A 129 13.72 4.67 -15.99
N VAL A 130 14.46 3.62 -16.33
CA VAL A 130 14.11 2.75 -17.44
C VAL A 130 12.93 1.93 -16.95
N PRO A 131 11.72 2.08 -17.53
CA PRO A 131 10.61 1.24 -17.15
C PRO A 131 11.00 -0.19 -17.52
N HIS A 132 11.40 -0.98 -16.51
CA HIS A 132 11.48 -2.41 -16.66
C HIS A 132 10.08 -2.85 -17.10
N ARG A 133 10.00 -3.20 -18.38
CA ARG A 133 8.85 -3.78 -19.04
C ARG A 133 8.32 -4.89 -18.13
N TRP A 134 7.24 -4.60 -17.40
CA TRP A 134 6.48 -5.57 -16.60
C TRP A 134 5.86 -6.69 -17.47
N GLY A 135 6.07 -6.69 -18.79
CA GLY A 135 5.64 -7.72 -19.73
C GLY A 135 6.60 -8.91 -19.86
N GLY A 136 7.29 -9.30 -18.78
CA GLY A 136 8.32 -10.36 -18.83
C GLY A 136 8.27 -11.41 -17.73
N MET A 137 7.36 -11.31 -16.75
CA MET A 137 7.12 -12.43 -15.84
C MET A 137 6.20 -13.43 -16.56
N ARG A 138 6.81 -14.31 -17.36
CA ARG A 138 6.22 -15.65 -17.55
C ARG A 138 5.89 -16.19 -16.15
N ALA A 139 4.73 -16.80 -15.99
CA ALA A 139 4.36 -17.50 -14.77
C ALA A 139 5.57 -18.31 -14.28
N MET A 140 6.23 -17.81 -13.24
CA MET A 140 7.36 -18.48 -12.63
C MET A 140 6.74 -19.68 -11.92
N GLU A 141 7.13 -20.90 -12.31
CA GLU A 141 6.56 -22.09 -11.70
C GLU A 141 6.78 -22.01 -10.18
N GLU A 142 5.81 -22.51 -9.41
CA GLU A 142 5.77 -22.44 -7.94
C GLU A 142 7.09 -22.95 -7.31
N GLU A 143 7.78 -23.85 -8.02
CA GLU A 143 9.06 -24.44 -7.65
C GLU A 143 10.24 -23.45 -7.75
N ASP A 144 10.26 -22.59 -8.78
CA ASP A 144 11.26 -21.52 -8.97
C ASP A 144 11.03 -20.37 -7.96
N TYR A 145 9.76 -20.08 -7.63
CA TYR A 145 9.43 -19.13 -6.57
C TYR A 145 9.87 -19.66 -5.19
N ALA A 146 9.64 -20.95 -4.92
CA ALA A 146 10.12 -21.59 -3.70
C ALA A 146 11.65 -21.69 -3.63
N GLU A 147 12.34 -21.81 -4.76
CA GLU A 147 13.81 -21.79 -4.80
C GLU A 147 14.36 -20.37 -4.62
N HIS A 148 13.70 -19.36 -5.20
CA HIS A 148 14.01 -17.95 -4.99
C HIS A 148 13.88 -17.55 -3.51
N MET A 149 12.79 -17.98 -2.85
CA MET A 149 12.59 -17.78 -1.41
C MET A 149 13.64 -18.52 -0.56
N ARG A 150 14.08 -19.71 -0.97
CA ARG A 150 15.18 -20.45 -0.30
C ARG A 150 16.54 -19.76 -0.46
N ARG A 151 16.78 -19.09 -1.59
CA ARG A 151 18.05 -18.41 -1.88
C ARG A 151 18.15 -17.01 -1.24
N GLY A 152 17.02 -16.33 -1.06
CA GLY A 152 16.96 -14.96 -0.55
C GLY A 152 17.26 -14.79 0.95
N MET A 153 17.06 -15.82 1.78
CA MET A 153 17.13 -15.66 3.24
C MET A 153 18.52 -15.82 3.89
N HIS A 154 19.57 -16.19 3.14
CA HIS A 154 20.88 -16.53 3.74
C HIS A 154 22.05 -15.56 3.44
N ARG A 155 21.78 -14.31 3.02
CA ARG A 155 22.82 -13.27 2.90
C ARG A 155 22.58 -12.06 3.81
N ARG A 156 22.54 -12.29 5.12
CA ARG A 156 22.94 -11.28 6.12
C ARG A 156 24.20 -11.77 6.82
N LYS A 157 25.34 -11.70 6.12
CA LYS A 157 26.66 -11.73 6.77
C LYS A 157 27.06 -10.29 7.05
N ALA A 158 27.40 -10.05 8.31
CA ALA A 158 27.90 -8.81 8.89
C ALA A 158 28.75 -7.98 7.91
N GLY A 159 28.28 -6.76 7.61
CA GLY A 159 29.13 -5.70 7.08
C GLY A 159 29.91 -5.04 8.22
N PRO A 160 31.14 -4.55 7.97
CA PRO A 160 31.97 -3.89 8.97
C PRO A 160 31.41 -2.51 9.34
N ALA A 161 31.60 -2.13 10.60
CA ALA A 161 31.13 -0.88 11.20
C ALA A 161 31.66 0.37 10.48
N PRO A 162 30.88 1.46 10.45
CA PRO A 162 31.33 2.73 9.88
C PRO A 162 32.37 3.40 10.79
N ASN A 163 33.43 3.87 10.14
CA ASN A 163 34.58 4.57 10.68
C ASN A 163 34.17 5.94 11.24
N THR A 164 34.41 6.17 12.53
CA THR A 164 34.26 7.45 13.21
C THR A 164 35.55 8.28 13.06
N GLY A 165 35.57 9.18 12.08
CA GLY A 165 36.49 10.33 12.04
C GLY A 165 35.64 11.58 11.81
N SER A 166 35.45 12.48 12.79
CA SER A 166 36.43 13.43 13.34
C SER A 166 37.08 14.30 12.26
N ALA A 167 36.43 15.42 11.95
CA ALA A 167 37.09 16.60 11.40
C ALA A 167 36.38 17.86 11.93
N ALA A 168 37.09 18.56 12.80
CA ALA A 168 36.79 19.91 13.22
C ALA A 168 36.89 20.88 12.04
N GLY A 169 36.01 21.88 12.02
CA GLY A 169 35.98 22.94 11.00
C GLY A 169 35.41 24.23 11.59
N THR A 170 36.23 24.91 12.38
CA THR A 170 36.05 26.31 12.79
C THR A 170 36.43 27.27 11.66
N SER A 171 35.51 28.15 11.26
CA SER A 171 35.81 29.49 10.70
C SER A 171 34.48 30.25 10.59
N SER A 172 34.21 31.22 11.46
CA SER A 172 34.55 32.65 11.26
C SER A 172 34.13 33.19 9.91
N SER A 173 33.07 34.01 9.88
CA SER A 173 33.17 35.33 9.26
C SER A 173 32.10 36.27 9.81
N ALA A 174 32.56 37.20 10.63
CA ALA A 174 31.85 38.41 11.00
C ALA A 174 31.94 39.41 9.85
N HIS A 175 30.80 39.96 9.42
CA HIS A 175 30.78 41.16 8.59
C HIS A 175 29.86 42.20 9.24
N THR A 176 30.52 43.29 9.57
CA THR A 176 30.11 44.47 10.30
C THR A 176 29.40 45.47 9.37
N SER A 177 28.41 46.14 9.95
CA SER A 177 27.96 47.53 9.76
C SER A 177 28.12 48.24 8.41
N ALA A 178 27.00 48.75 7.89
CA ALA A 178 26.77 50.16 7.55
C ALA A 178 25.25 50.32 7.38
N GLY A 179 24.52 51.15 8.12
CA GLY A 179 24.75 52.59 8.22
C GLY A 179 23.87 53.31 7.18
N GLY A 180 22.55 53.27 7.32
CA GLY A 180 21.59 53.87 6.39
C GLY A 180 20.36 54.39 7.12
N SER A 181 20.51 55.56 7.75
CA SER A 181 19.42 56.28 8.43
C SER A 181 18.55 56.97 7.37
N ALA A 182 17.50 56.28 6.91
CA ALA A 182 16.47 56.85 6.04
C ALA A 182 15.19 57.11 6.86
N LYS A 183 14.70 58.36 6.77
CA LYS A 183 13.50 58.86 7.45
C LYS A 183 12.29 57.94 7.27
N PRO A 184 11.51 57.65 8.34
CA PRO A 184 10.27 56.89 8.21
C PRO A 184 9.20 57.74 7.52
N SER A 185 9.05 57.56 6.21
CA SER A 185 7.89 58.01 5.45
C SER A 185 6.65 57.34 6.02
N ARG A 186 5.71 58.12 6.56
CA ARG A 186 4.42 57.63 7.08
C ARG A 186 3.77 56.73 6.03
N PRO A 187 3.44 55.46 6.34
CA PRO A 187 2.73 54.60 5.41
C PRO A 187 1.37 55.23 5.16
N VAL A 188 1.14 55.62 3.91
CA VAL A 188 -0.18 56.03 3.41
C VAL A 188 -1.12 54.87 3.72
N ARG A 189 -2.08 55.14 4.61
CA ARG A 189 -3.11 54.19 5.06
C ARG A 189 -4.01 53.88 3.87
N GLY A 190 -3.58 52.93 3.04
CA GLY A 190 -4.37 52.42 1.93
C GLY A 190 -5.72 51.90 2.41
N PRO A 191 -6.75 51.91 1.56
CA PRO A 191 -8.08 51.42 1.91
C PRO A 191 -7.96 50.01 2.49
N ALA A 192 -8.58 49.78 3.65
CA ALA A 192 -8.56 48.50 4.34
C ALA A 192 -8.92 47.40 3.33
N PRO A 193 -8.10 46.33 3.18
CA PRO A 193 -8.40 45.27 2.23
C PRO A 193 -9.76 44.69 2.60
N ALA A 194 -10.67 44.66 1.63
CA ALA A 194 -12.00 44.10 1.82
C ALA A 194 -11.88 42.71 2.46
N PRO A 195 -12.77 42.35 3.40
CA PRO A 195 -12.73 41.05 4.06
C PRO A 195 -12.72 39.97 2.98
N ARG A 196 -11.61 39.24 2.88
CA ARG A 196 -11.47 38.13 1.93
C ARG A 196 -12.58 37.15 2.29
N SER A 197 -13.43 36.83 1.32
CA SER A 197 -14.43 35.76 1.45
C SER A 197 -13.73 34.52 2.02
N THR A 198 -13.97 34.23 3.29
CA THR A 198 -13.44 33.07 4.02
C THR A 198 -14.26 31.80 3.73
N GLY A 199 -15.26 31.89 2.86
CA GLY A 199 -16.03 30.74 2.41
C GLY A 199 -15.23 29.85 1.45
N PRO A 200 -15.46 28.52 1.49
CA PRO A 200 -14.90 27.63 0.49
C PRO A 200 -15.38 28.05 -0.90
N SER A 201 -14.47 28.03 -1.86
CA SER A 201 -14.82 28.35 -3.25
C SER A 201 -15.80 27.31 -3.81
N ALA A 202 -16.61 27.70 -4.80
CA ALA A 202 -17.51 26.76 -5.49
C ALA A 202 -16.75 25.53 -6.05
N GLN A 203 -15.49 25.72 -6.44
CA GLN A 203 -14.62 24.65 -6.92
C GLN A 203 -14.23 23.67 -5.81
N GLU A 204 -13.93 24.16 -4.60
CA GLU A 204 -13.61 23.29 -3.45
C GLU A 204 -14.82 22.45 -3.03
N LEU A 205 -16.02 23.05 -3.04
CA LEU A 205 -17.26 22.32 -2.76
C LEU A 205 -17.54 21.24 -3.82
N ALA A 206 -17.29 21.54 -5.09
CA ALA A 206 -17.44 20.56 -6.17
C ALA A 206 -16.42 19.40 -6.03
N LEU A 207 -15.17 19.70 -5.66
CA LEU A 207 -14.15 18.68 -5.42
C LEU A 207 -14.45 17.83 -4.19
N ALA A 208 -14.95 18.42 -3.11
CA ALA A 208 -15.39 17.70 -1.91
C ALA A 208 -16.51 16.70 -2.26
N SER A 209 -17.55 17.17 -2.96
CA SER A 209 -18.65 16.32 -3.45
C SER A 209 -18.15 15.19 -4.36
N ALA A 210 -17.21 15.48 -5.26
CA ALA A 210 -16.61 14.46 -6.12
C ALA A 210 -15.80 13.41 -5.33
N HIS A 211 -15.14 13.82 -4.24
CA HIS A 211 -14.39 12.91 -3.37
C HIS A 211 -15.31 12.00 -2.54
N GLU A 212 -16.45 12.52 -2.09
CA GLU A 212 -17.50 11.72 -1.45
C GLU A 212 -18.06 10.68 -2.42
N ALA A 213 -18.38 11.10 -3.66
CA ALA A 213 -18.85 10.20 -4.71
C ALA A 213 -17.81 9.11 -5.05
N TYR A 214 -16.52 9.47 -5.14
CA TYR A 214 -15.43 8.52 -5.32
C TYR A 214 -15.39 7.48 -4.19
N SER A 215 -15.49 7.94 -2.93
CA SER A 215 -15.44 7.05 -1.77
C SER A 215 -16.64 6.12 -1.71
N ALA A 216 -17.84 6.62 -2.00
CA ALA A 216 -19.07 5.84 -2.07
C ALA A 216 -19.05 4.81 -3.21
N ARG A 217 -18.50 5.15 -4.38
CA ARG A 217 -18.34 4.19 -5.48
C ARG A 217 -17.32 3.11 -5.14
N TRP A 218 -16.23 3.47 -4.45
CA TRP A 218 -15.23 2.49 -4.02
C TRP A 218 -15.78 1.50 -3.01
N THR A 219 -16.54 1.95 -2.00
CA THR A 219 -17.20 1.04 -1.05
C THR A 219 -18.25 0.16 -1.73
N ALA A 220 -19.02 0.74 -2.65
CA ALA A 220 -19.95 0.01 -3.51
C ALA A 220 -19.27 -1.07 -4.37
N LEU A 221 -18.04 -0.84 -4.83
CA LEU A 221 -17.25 -1.80 -5.61
C LEU A 221 -16.78 -2.98 -4.76
N LEU A 222 -16.37 -2.72 -3.52
CA LEU A 222 -15.92 -3.74 -2.58
C LEU A 222 -17.06 -4.61 -2.04
N ASP A 223 -18.30 -4.14 -2.13
CA ASP A 223 -19.47 -4.90 -1.73
C ASP A 223 -19.70 -6.11 -2.67
N ALA A 224 -19.23 -7.28 -2.19
CA ALA A 224 -19.32 -8.55 -2.89
C ALA A 224 -20.77 -9.04 -3.10
N SER A 225 -21.75 -8.46 -2.41
CA SER A 225 -23.16 -8.81 -2.60
C SER A 225 -23.73 -8.34 -3.94
N LYS A 226 -23.05 -7.38 -4.60
CA LYS A 226 -23.46 -6.90 -5.91
C LYS A 226 -23.12 -7.92 -6.99
N SER A 227 -24.13 -8.67 -7.41
CA SER A 227 -24.08 -9.51 -8.60
C SER A 227 -24.19 -8.65 -9.85
N GLY A 228 -23.17 -8.68 -10.70
CA GLY A 228 -23.17 -7.98 -11.98
C GLY A 228 -21.77 -7.92 -12.58
N ALA A 229 -21.69 -8.07 -13.91
CA ALA A 229 -20.48 -7.89 -14.70
C ALA A 229 -19.94 -6.47 -14.48
N LEU A 230 -18.69 -6.38 -14.03
CA LEU A 230 -18.04 -5.12 -13.73
C LEU A 230 -17.35 -4.59 -14.99
N ARG A 231 -17.64 -3.35 -15.35
CA ARG A 231 -17.03 -2.66 -16.49
C ARG A 231 -15.96 -1.67 -16.07
N HIS A 232 -15.16 -1.23 -17.04
CA HIS A 232 -14.14 -0.19 -16.83
C HIS A 232 -14.71 1.11 -16.22
N ALA A 233 -15.91 1.51 -16.63
CA ALA A 233 -16.60 2.71 -16.15
C ALA A 233 -17.11 2.59 -14.71
N ASP A 234 -17.28 1.36 -14.19
CA ASP A 234 -17.78 1.11 -12.84
C ASP A 234 -16.68 1.26 -11.78
N ILE A 235 -15.41 1.26 -12.20
CA ILE A 235 -14.28 1.46 -11.30
C ILE A 235 -14.26 2.92 -10.86
N ALA A 236 -14.22 3.13 -9.55
CA ALA A 236 -14.10 4.46 -8.98
C ALA A 236 -12.67 4.98 -9.15
N TRP A 237 -12.35 5.53 -10.33
CA TRP A 237 -11.05 6.15 -10.59
C TRP A 237 -10.82 7.38 -9.69
N PRO A 238 -9.58 7.66 -9.25
CA PRO A 238 -9.26 8.75 -8.33
C PRO A 238 -9.13 10.08 -9.08
N VAL A 239 -10.14 10.39 -9.91
CA VAL A 239 -10.26 11.60 -10.71
C VAL A 239 -11.73 12.06 -10.70
N PRO A 240 -12.03 13.35 -10.93
CA PRO A 240 -13.40 13.81 -11.03
C PRO A 240 -14.12 13.09 -12.18
N PRO A 241 -15.40 12.74 -12.04
CA PRO A 241 -16.15 12.09 -13.12
C PRO A 241 -16.24 13.02 -14.34
N THR A 242 -15.61 12.61 -15.44
CA THR A 242 -15.59 13.35 -16.71
C THR A 242 -16.73 12.88 -17.62
N GLY A 243 -17.95 13.36 -17.35
CA GLY A 243 -19.12 13.17 -18.24
C GLY A 243 -19.27 11.75 -18.80
N LEU A 244 -19.55 11.63 -20.10
CA LEU A 244 -19.68 10.35 -20.82
C LEU A 244 -18.34 9.82 -21.36
N GLY A 245 -17.23 10.49 -21.07
CA GLY A 245 -15.92 10.16 -21.64
C GLY A 245 -15.12 9.19 -20.79
N PRO A 246 -14.02 8.64 -21.34
CA PRO A 246 -13.02 7.96 -20.52
C PRO A 246 -12.47 8.91 -19.44
N PRO A 247 -12.12 8.39 -18.25
CA PRO A 247 -11.52 9.19 -17.20
C PRO A 247 -10.16 9.74 -17.65
N ASP A 248 -9.88 11.02 -17.39
CA ASP A 248 -8.55 11.59 -17.58
C ASP A 248 -7.64 11.15 -16.43
N LEU A 249 -6.79 10.15 -16.68
CA LEU A 249 -5.84 9.58 -15.71
C LEU A 249 -4.46 10.25 -15.79
N SER A 250 -4.38 11.50 -16.28
CA SER A 250 -3.15 12.28 -16.26
C SER A 250 -2.69 12.60 -14.83
N ILE A 251 -1.38 12.78 -14.64
CA ILE A 251 -0.81 13.18 -13.34
C ILE A 251 -1.40 14.52 -12.88
N ALA A 252 -1.70 15.43 -13.81
CA ALA A 252 -2.33 16.71 -13.51
C ALA A 252 -3.75 16.54 -12.94
N ALA A 253 -4.56 15.65 -13.52
CA ALA A 253 -5.89 15.34 -13.00
C ALA A 253 -5.83 14.66 -11.62
N LEU A 254 -4.93 13.67 -11.46
CA LEU A 254 -4.68 13.00 -10.18
C LEU A 254 -4.24 13.98 -9.10
N ARG A 255 -3.31 14.89 -9.43
CA ARG A 255 -2.82 15.95 -8.52
C ARG A 255 -3.95 16.87 -8.11
N THR A 256 -4.71 17.37 -9.08
CA THR A 256 -5.84 18.28 -8.82
C THR A 256 -6.87 17.64 -7.91
N PHE A 257 -7.18 16.36 -8.12
CA PHE A 257 -8.19 15.67 -7.32
C PHE A 257 -7.70 15.29 -5.92
N LEU A 258 -6.54 14.64 -5.81
CA LEU A 258 -6.07 14.07 -4.54
C LEU A 258 -5.32 15.07 -3.67
N VAL A 259 -4.66 16.07 -4.28
CA VAL A 259 -3.80 17.03 -3.56
C VAL A 259 -4.52 18.35 -3.25
N SER A 260 -5.69 18.61 -3.83
CA SER A 260 -6.45 19.84 -3.58
C SER A 260 -6.77 20.05 -2.10
N PRO A 261 -6.71 21.28 -1.59
CA PRO A 261 -7.22 21.57 -0.25
C PRO A 261 -8.73 21.32 -0.26
N LEU A 262 -9.17 20.36 0.56
CA LEU A 262 -10.59 20.06 0.76
C LEU A 262 -10.99 20.55 2.16
N PRO A 263 -12.22 21.02 2.35
CA PRO A 263 -12.71 21.38 3.68
C PRO A 263 -12.74 20.16 4.61
N ALA A 264 -12.64 20.38 5.92
CA ALA A 264 -12.93 19.34 6.89
C ALA A 264 -14.36 18.79 6.66
N PRO A 265 -14.61 17.47 6.80
CA PRO A 265 -13.82 16.47 7.53
C PRO A 265 -12.91 15.61 6.64
N HIS A 266 -12.54 16.07 5.44
CA HIS A 266 -11.73 15.26 4.53
C HIS A 266 -10.32 15.01 5.09
N PRO A 267 -9.77 13.80 4.88
CA PRO A 267 -8.41 13.47 5.31
C PRO A 267 -7.38 14.35 4.61
N GLU A 268 -6.23 14.52 5.26
CA GLU A 268 -5.12 15.32 4.73
C GLU A 268 -4.68 14.83 3.34
N PRO A 269 -4.18 15.70 2.44
CA PRO A 269 -3.79 15.28 1.09
C PRO A 269 -2.75 14.15 1.06
N ALA A 270 -1.89 14.06 2.08
CA ALA A 270 -0.93 12.98 2.22
C ALA A 270 -1.61 11.63 2.47
N GLU A 271 -2.64 11.62 3.33
CA GLU A 271 -3.39 10.42 3.68
C GLU A 271 -4.25 9.96 2.50
N ARG A 272 -4.82 10.90 1.73
CA ARG A 272 -5.55 10.59 0.49
C ARG A 272 -4.65 9.94 -0.55
N LEU A 273 -3.46 10.48 -0.79
CA LEU A 273 -2.48 9.88 -1.70
C LEU A 273 -2.08 8.47 -1.26
N ARG A 274 -1.74 8.28 0.02
CA ARG A 274 -1.39 6.95 0.56
C ARG A 274 -2.55 5.96 0.43
N THR A 275 -3.78 6.40 0.67
CA THR A 275 -4.97 5.57 0.56
C THR A 275 -5.26 5.20 -0.89
N ALA A 276 -5.16 6.15 -1.83
CA ALA A 276 -5.28 5.89 -3.26
C ALA A 276 -4.19 4.92 -3.73
N LEU A 277 -2.93 5.11 -3.32
CA LEU A 277 -1.82 4.24 -3.71
C LEU A 277 -2.03 2.79 -3.22
N ARG A 278 -2.54 2.62 -2.00
CA ARG A 278 -2.89 1.28 -1.46
C ARG A 278 -4.02 0.61 -2.22
N ARG A 279 -5.03 1.39 -2.64
CA ARG A 279 -6.19 0.91 -3.41
C ARG A 279 -5.82 0.49 -4.83
N PHE A 280 -4.97 1.27 -5.48
CA PHE A 280 -4.55 1.08 -6.87
C PHE A 280 -3.20 0.38 -7.02
N HIS A 281 -2.67 -0.23 -5.97
CA HIS A 281 -1.47 -1.05 -6.09
C HIS A 281 -1.78 -2.28 -6.95
N PRO A 282 -1.01 -2.58 -8.01
CA PRO A 282 -1.36 -3.63 -8.97
C PRO A 282 -1.58 -4.99 -8.31
N ASP A 283 -0.68 -5.39 -7.40
CA ASP A 283 -0.79 -6.65 -6.67
C ASP A 283 -2.11 -6.79 -5.87
N ARG A 284 -2.52 -5.72 -5.19
CA ARG A 284 -3.74 -5.73 -4.37
C ARG A 284 -4.99 -5.59 -5.22
N PHE A 285 -4.93 -4.78 -6.28
CA PHE A 285 -6.05 -4.53 -7.17
C PHE A 285 -6.45 -5.81 -7.93
N PHE A 286 -5.49 -6.52 -8.52
CA PHE A 286 -5.76 -7.74 -9.28
C PHE A 286 -6.06 -8.95 -8.38
N SER A 287 -5.63 -8.92 -7.11
CA SER A 287 -6.00 -9.93 -6.12
C SER A 287 -7.40 -9.72 -5.52
N ALA A 288 -8.04 -8.56 -5.75
CA ALA A 288 -9.32 -8.24 -5.16
C ALA A 288 -10.47 -9.11 -5.70
N ALA A 289 -11.44 -9.43 -4.86
CA ALA A 289 -12.57 -10.29 -5.25
C ALA A 289 -13.40 -9.69 -6.41
N PHE A 290 -13.50 -8.36 -6.49
CA PHE A 290 -14.23 -7.69 -7.57
C PHE A 290 -13.56 -7.87 -8.94
N TRP A 291 -12.24 -8.12 -9.01
CA TRP A 291 -11.53 -8.31 -10.27
C TRP A 291 -12.07 -9.51 -11.05
N LYS A 292 -12.48 -10.56 -10.34
CA LYS A 292 -13.11 -11.76 -10.92
C LYS A 292 -14.47 -11.50 -11.57
N ARG A 293 -15.07 -10.33 -11.32
CA ARG A 293 -16.37 -9.92 -11.89
C ARG A 293 -16.25 -9.22 -13.25
N VAL A 294 -15.02 -8.91 -13.69
CA VAL A 294 -14.80 -8.40 -15.05
C VAL A 294 -14.78 -9.62 -15.97
N GLU A 295 -15.80 -9.76 -16.82
CA GLU A 295 -15.95 -10.93 -17.70
C GLU A 295 -15.23 -10.74 -19.04
N ASP A 296 -15.21 -9.52 -19.56
CA ASP A 296 -14.61 -9.19 -20.86
C ASP A 296 -13.09 -9.00 -20.74
N GLU A 297 -12.33 -9.78 -21.51
CA GLU A 297 -10.86 -9.70 -21.56
C GLU A 297 -10.36 -8.37 -22.15
N ALA A 298 -11.12 -7.76 -23.07
CA ALA A 298 -10.78 -6.43 -23.59
C ALA A 298 -10.90 -5.36 -22.50
N GLU A 299 -11.95 -5.45 -21.66
CA GLU A 299 -12.11 -4.57 -20.51
C GLU A 299 -11.05 -4.82 -19.44
N LYS A 300 -10.71 -6.09 -19.13
CA LYS A 300 -9.62 -6.41 -18.20
C LYS A 300 -8.31 -5.74 -18.61
N LYS A 301 -7.91 -5.92 -19.87
CA LYS A 301 -6.67 -5.31 -20.37
C LYS A 301 -6.67 -3.79 -20.24
N ARG A 302 -7.80 -3.16 -20.57
CA ARG A 302 -7.97 -1.70 -20.42
C ARG A 302 -7.86 -1.25 -18.96
N ILE A 303 -8.49 -1.98 -18.05
CA ILE A 303 -8.42 -1.70 -16.61
C ILE A 303 -7.00 -1.88 -16.10
N GLU A 304 -6.30 -2.93 -16.52
CA GLU A 304 -4.91 -3.20 -16.14
C GLU A 304 -3.98 -2.06 -16.56
N GLU A 305 -4.05 -1.61 -17.82
CA GLU A 305 -3.27 -0.49 -18.34
C GLU A 305 -3.52 0.80 -17.53
N ASP A 306 -4.78 1.08 -17.21
CA ASP A 306 -5.18 2.28 -16.49
C ASP A 306 -4.82 2.22 -14.99
N VAL A 307 -4.91 1.05 -14.36
CA VAL A 307 -4.42 0.82 -12.98
C VAL A 307 -2.92 1.06 -12.89
N LEU A 308 -2.14 0.55 -13.85
CA LEU A 308 -0.70 0.78 -13.91
C LEU A 308 -0.37 2.27 -14.09
N ARG A 309 -1.10 2.97 -14.96
CA ARG A 309 -0.94 4.42 -15.17
C ARG A 309 -1.24 5.20 -13.88
N VAL A 310 -2.32 4.86 -13.17
CA VAL A 310 -2.69 5.47 -11.89
C VAL A 310 -1.63 5.18 -10.83
N ALA A 311 -1.19 3.93 -10.68
CA ALA A 311 -0.17 3.55 -9.71
C ALA A 311 1.15 4.31 -9.93
N GLN A 312 1.56 4.46 -11.20
CA GLN A 312 2.74 5.25 -11.56
C GLN A 312 2.55 6.73 -11.21
N GLY A 313 1.42 7.33 -11.59
CA GLY A 313 1.14 8.74 -11.28
C GLY A 313 1.07 9.02 -9.78
N LEU A 314 0.45 8.13 -9.01
CA LEU A 314 0.40 8.23 -7.55
C LEU A 314 1.78 8.12 -6.90
N SER A 315 2.64 7.23 -7.41
CA SER A 315 4.01 7.08 -6.91
C SER A 315 4.83 8.35 -7.13
N GLN A 316 4.68 9.00 -8.30
CA GLN A 316 5.32 10.29 -8.59
C GLN A 316 4.83 11.40 -7.63
N LEU A 317 3.51 11.52 -7.42
CA LEU A 317 2.96 12.53 -6.50
C LEU A 317 3.40 12.31 -5.04
N VAL A 318 3.63 11.05 -4.64
CA VAL A 318 4.18 10.74 -3.31
C VAL A 318 5.67 11.11 -3.22
N ALA A 319 6.45 10.88 -4.27
CA ALA A 319 7.86 11.28 -4.33
C ALA A 319 8.00 12.81 -4.28
N GLU A 320 7.23 13.54 -5.10
CA GLU A 320 7.21 15.02 -5.11
C GLU A 320 6.88 15.64 -3.74
N ARG A 321 6.09 14.95 -2.90
CA ARG A 321 5.78 15.42 -1.54
C ARG A 321 6.83 15.07 -0.49
N ARG A 322 7.74 14.13 -0.78
CA ARG A 322 8.83 13.76 0.12
C ARG A 322 10.04 14.66 -0.03
N ASP A 323 10.21 15.27 -1.21
CA ASP A 323 11.30 16.19 -1.54
C ASP A 323 10.79 17.65 -1.52
N PRO A 324 10.74 18.31 -0.34
CA PRO A 324 10.22 19.68 -0.21
C PRO A 324 11.07 20.76 -0.87
#